data_AF-A0A1D2MEQ4-F1
#
_entry.id   AF-A0A1D2MEQ4-F1
#
_cell.length_a   1.000
_cell.length_b   1.000
_cell.length_c   1.000
_cell.angle_alpha   90.00
_cell.angle_beta   90.00
_cell.angle_gamma   90.00
#
_symmetry.space_group_name_H-M   'P 1'
#
loop_
_entity.id
_entity.type
_entity.pdbx_description
1 polymer ?
#
loop_
_entity_poly.entity_id
_entity_poly.type
_entity_poly.pdbx_seq_one_letter_code
_entity_poly.pdbx_strand_id
1 'polypeptide(L)'
;MLKSEDPVGAKRELQNLPKFIHDVAKGLKWIHDSQILHRDIKPENILIVMKANGSEIAKIGDFGVSRKLSTMSTGLIHWEKERQTGWLQKPFGQ
;
A
#
# COMPACT_ATOMS: atom_id res chain seq x y z
N MET A 1 -32.80 24.64 2.51
CA MET A 1 -32.28 24.63 3.90
C MET A 1 -31.03 23.76 3.90
N LEU A 2 -29.86 24.38 3.80
CA LEU A 2 -28.56 23.70 3.80
C LEU A 2 -28.39 23.02 5.17
N LYS A 3 -28.14 21.70 5.20
CA LYS A 3 -27.75 21.02 6.43
C LYS A 3 -26.39 21.61 6.84
N SER A 4 -26.36 22.28 7.99
CA SER A 4 -25.15 22.75 8.63
C SER A 4 -24.24 21.56 8.87
N GLU A 5 -23.12 21.50 8.17
CA GLU A 5 -22.02 20.60 8.50
C GLU A 5 -21.52 21.00 9.89
N ASP A 6 -21.57 20.08 10.85
CA ASP A 6 -21.10 20.32 12.21
C ASP A 6 -19.57 20.52 12.19
N PRO A 7 -19.08 21.74 12.42
CA PRO A 7 -17.65 22.03 12.34
C PRO A 7 -16.85 21.38 13.48
N VAL A 8 -17.52 20.90 14.54
CA VAL A 8 -16.88 20.21 15.66
C VAL A 8 -16.52 18.77 15.31
N GLY A 9 -17.39 18.08 14.55
CA GLY A 9 -17.13 16.73 14.04
C GLY A 9 -15.91 16.67 13.13
N ALA A 10 -15.87 17.54 12.12
CA ALA A 10 -14.74 17.64 11.18
C ALA A 10 -13.41 18.00 11.87
N LYS A 11 -13.47 18.86 12.91
CA LYS A 11 -12.28 19.26 13.68
C LYS A 11 -11.71 18.10 14.51
N ARG A 12 -12.57 17.20 15.00
CA ARG A 12 -12.17 16.01 15.77
C ARG A 12 -11.56 14.93 14.87
N GLU A 13 -12.08 14.76 13.65
CA GLU A 13 -11.52 13.83 12.66
C GLU A 13 -10.08 14.21 12.26
N LEU A 14 -9.81 15.50 12.05
CA LEU A 14 -8.47 15.98 11.69
C LEU A 14 -7.43 15.79 12.80
N GLN A 15 -7.83 15.81 14.08
CA GLN A 15 -6.91 15.60 15.21
C GLN A 15 -6.33 14.17 15.25
N ASN A 16 -7.09 13.20 14.78
CA ASN A 16 -6.67 11.79 14.73
C ASN A 16 -5.90 11.43 13.46
N LEU A 17 -5.86 12.32 12.46
CA LEU A 17 -5.23 12.06 11.17
C LEU A 17 -3.73 11.68 11.28
N PRO A 18 -2.88 12.37 12.06
CA PRO A 18 -1.47 11.99 12.18
C PRO A 18 -1.28 10.58 12.77
N LYS A 19 -2.13 10.21 13.73
CA LYS A 19 -2.15 8.88 14.35
C LYS A 19 -2.53 7.83 13.30
N PHE A 20 -3.58 8.06 12.52
CA PHE A 20 -4.03 7.11 11.49
C PHE A 20 -3.00 6.95 10.37
N ILE A 21 -2.36 8.03 9.91
CA ILE A 21 -1.27 7.96 8.94
C ILE A 21 -0.13 7.10 9.48
N HIS A 22 0.25 7.29 10.74
CA HIS A 22 1.28 6.49 11.38
C HIS A 22 0.90 5.01 11.52
N ASP A 23 -0.35 4.71 11.88
CA ASP A 23 -0.86 3.33 11.96
C ASP A 23 -0.84 2.65 10.57
N VAL A 24 -1.25 3.37 9.52
CA VAL A 24 -1.16 2.90 8.12
C VAL A 24 0.29 2.67 7.70
N ALA A 25 1.19 3.60 8.00
CA ALA A 25 2.62 3.45 7.69
C ALA A 25 3.23 2.22 8.38
N LYS A 26 2.85 1.94 9.63
CA LYS A 26 3.26 0.73 10.36
C LYS A 26 2.72 -0.54 9.70
N GLY A 27 1.43 -0.55 9.33
CA GLY A 27 0.83 -1.67 8.61
C GLY A 27 1.51 -1.90 7.25
N LEU A 28 1.82 -0.83 6.53
CA LEU A 28 2.47 -0.87 5.23
C LEU A 28 3.89 -1.43 5.34
N LYS A 29 4.65 -0.98 6.33
CA LYS A 29 5.96 -1.56 6.66
C LYS A 29 5.85 -3.07 6.91
N TRP A 30 4.89 -3.51 7.71
CA TRP A 30 4.73 -4.92 8.06
C TRP A 30 4.46 -5.81 6.83
N ILE A 31 3.59 -5.37 5.91
CA ILE A 31 3.33 -6.13 4.68
C ILE A 31 4.52 -6.08 3.71
N HIS A 32 5.26 -4.97 3.66
CA HIS A 32 6.46 -4.85 2.83
C HIS A 32 7.61 -5.73 3.35
N ASP A 33 7.81 -5.79 4.67
CA ASP A 33 8.76 -6.71 5.30
C ASP A 33 8.40 -8.18 4.97
N SER A 34 7.10 -8.47 4.82
CA SER A 34 6.56 -9.76 4.37
C SER A 34 6.59 -9.97 2.84
N GLN A 35 7.26 -9.10 2.10
CA GLN A 35 7.40 -9.14 0.64
C GLN A 35 6.05 -9.08 -0.11
N ILE A 36 5.06 -8.37 0.45
CA ILE A 36 3.73 -8.17 -0.16
C ILE A 36 3.58 -6.71 -0.59
N LEU A 37 3.27 -6.48 -1.86
CA LEU A 37 2.82 -5.20 -2.39
C LEU A 37 1.30 -5.12 -2.29
N HIS A 38 0.77 -4.07 -1.65
CA HIS A 38 -0.68 -3.83 -1.56
C HIS A 38 -1.30 -3.41 -2.90
N ARG A 39 -0.65 -2.44 -3.56
CA ARG A 39 -0.99 -1.85 -4.88
C ARG A 39 -2.28 -1.04 -4.98
N ASP A 40 -3.14 -1.03 -3.96
CA ASP A 40 -4.37 -0.21 -3.93
C ASP A 40 -4.52 0.50 -2.58
N ILE A 41 -3.53 1.30 -2.20
CA ILE A 41 -3.59 2.11 -0.96
C ILE A 41 -4.40 3.36 -1.25
N LYS A 42 -5.57 3.46 -0.63
CA LYS A 42 -6.52 4.57 -0.73
C LYS A 42 -7.40 4.60 0.53
N PRO A 43 -8.03 5.74 0.87
CA PRO A 43 -8.83 5.88 2.09
C PRO A 43 -9.91 4.82 2.27
N GLU A 44 -10.56 4.37 1.19
CA GLU A 44 -11.62 3.36 1.21
C GLU A 44 -11.13 1.99 1.69
N ASN A 45 -9.83 1.72 1.55
CA ASN A 45 -9.19 0.48 2.00
C ASN A 45 -8.53 0.62 3.39
N ILE A 46 -8.74 1.75 4.09
CA ILE A 46 -8.26 1.95 5.45
C ILE A 46 -9.43 1.81 6.43
N LEU A 47 -9.37 0.77 7.26
CA LEU A 47 -10.39 0.45 8.25
C LEU A 47 -10.05 1.10 9.59
N ILE A 48 -10.99 1.83 10.18
CA ILE A 48 -10.88 2.33 11.56
C ILE A 48 -11.53 1.32 12.50
N VAL A 49 -10.75 0.78 13.44
CA VAL A 49 -11.19 -0.25 14.38
C VAL A 49 -11.12 0.28 15.81
N MET A 50 -12.20 0.06 16.58
CA MET A 50 -12.21 0.32 18.01
C MET A 50 -11.52 -0.81 18.78
N LYS A 51 -10.50 -0.47 19.57
CA LYS A 51 -9.87 -1.40 20.52
C LYS A 51 -10.71 -1.52 21.79
N ALA A 52 -10.47 -2.59 22.55
CA ALA A 52 -11.14 -2.86 23.82
C ALA A 52 -11.00 -1.73 24.87
N ASN A 53 -9.92 -0.94 24.80
CA ASN A 53 -9.69 0.21 25.67
C ASN A 53 -10.38 1.50 25.20
N GLY A 54 -11.26 1.43 24.19
CA GLY A 54 -11.97 2.58 23.62
C GLY A 54 -11.15 3.44 22.66
N SER A 55 -9.89 3.07 22.37
CA SER A 55 -9.06 3.80 21.39
C SER A 55 -9.23 3.27 19.96
N GLU A 56 -9.16 4.16 18.98
CA GLU A 56 -9.19 3.79 17.55
C GLU A 56 -7.82 3.31 17.04
N ILE A 57 -7.79 2.53 15.97
CA ILE A 57 -6.58 2.20 15.18
C ILE A 57 -6.94 2.08 13.71
N ALA A 58 -6.11 2.63 12.84
CA ALA A 58 -6.24 2.42 11.40
C ALA A 58 -5.55 1.12 10.97
N LYS A 59 -6.20 0.34 10.10
CA LYS A 59 -5.68 -0.91 9.54
C LYS A 59 -5.84 -0.93 8.04
N ILE A 60 -4.84 -1.47 7.34
CA ILE A 60 -4.93 -1.72 5.89
C ILE A 60 -5.83 -2.92 5.65
N GLY A 61 -6.83 -2.75 4.79
CA GLY A 61 -7.75 -3.78 4.30
C GLY A 61 -7.71 -3.90 2.77
N ASP A 62 -8.48 -4.84 2.23
CA ASP A 62 -8.60 -5.16 0.80
C ASP A 62 -7.28 -5.54 0.09
N PHE A 63 -6.92 -6.81 0.18
CA PHE A 63 -5.77 -7.39 -0.50
C PHE A 63 -6.12 -7.98 -1.88
N GLY A 64 -7.27 -7.66 -2.47
CA GLY A 64 -7.77 -8.29 -3.71
C GLY A 64 -6.82 -8.15 -4.91
N VAL A 65 -6.05 -7.05 -4.95
CA VAL A 65 -5.01 -6.83 -5.96
C VAL A 65 -3.59 -6.91 -5.41
N SER A 66 -3.39 -7.45 -4.20
CA SER A 66 -2.05 -7.58 -3.64
C SER A 66 -1.19 -8.63 -4.37
N ARG A 67 0.13 -8.52 -4.26
CA ARG A 67 1.09 -9.48 -4.88
C ARG A 67 2.27 -9.76 -3.96
N LYS A 68 2.67 -11.03 -3.87
CA LYS A 68 3.97 -11.40 -3.29
C LYS A 68 5.07 -11.14 -4.30
N LEU A 69 6.15 -10.49 -3.87
CA LEU A 69 7.32 -10.22 -4.72
C LEU A 69 7.96 -11.52 -5.25
N SER A 70 7.92 -12.61 -4.49
CA SER A 70 8.38 -13.93 -4.93
C SER A 70 7.61 -14.48 -6.14
N THR A 71 6.37 -14.04 -6.35
CA THR A 71 5.49 -14.50 -7.43
C THR A 71 5.55 -13.58 -8.65
N MET A 72 6.25 -12.44 -8.54
CA MET A 72 6.45 -11.56 -9.68
C MET A 72 7.55 -12.16 -10.58
N SER A 73 7.11 -12.87 -11.64
CA SER A 73 7.98 -13.29 -12.72
C SER A 73 8.65 -12.05 -13.30
N THR A 74 9.95 -11.96 -13.11
CA THR A 74 10.70 -10.75 -13.38
C THR A 74 11.17 -10.73 -14.80
N GLY A 75 10.25 -10.37 -15.69
CA GLY A 75 10.58 -9.94 -17.06
C GLY A 75 11.57 -8.78 -17.09
N LEU A 76 11.69 -8.02 -15.98
CA LEU A 76 12.66 -6.92 -15.83
C LEU A 76 14.01 -7.35 -15.25
N ILE A 77 14.08 -8.29 -14.30
CA ILE A 77 15.38 -8.74 -13.73
C ILE A 77 16.07 -9.79 -14.63
N HIS A 78 15.35 -10.43 -15.55
CA HIS A 78 15.97 -11.30 -16.55
C HIS A 78 16.81 -10.50 -17.56
N TRP A 79 16.28 -9.37 -18.06
CA TRP A 79 16.97 -8.52 -19.04
C TRP A 79 18.27 -7.88 -18.52
N GLU A 80 18.39 -7.62 -17.22
CA GLU A 80 19.61 -7.06 -16.62
C GLU A 80 20.72 -8.11 -16.47
N LYS A 81 20.37 -9.38 -16.19
CA LYS A 81 21.34 -10.48 -16.09
C LYS A 81 21.87 -10.93 -17.45
N GLU A 82 21.07 -10.87 -18.50
CA GLU A 82 21.53 -11.19 -19.87
C GLU A 82 22.48 -10.14 -20.45
N ARG A 83 22.44 -8.89 -19.97
CA ARG A 83 23.37 -7.83 -20.38
C ARG A 83 24.77 -7.97 -19.76
N GLN A 84 24.92 -8.72 -18.67
CA GLN A 84 26.21 -8.92 -18.00
C GLN A 84 26.98 -10.16 -18.45
N THR A 85 26.39 -11.08 -19.23
CA THR A 85 27.05 -12.32 -19.67
C THR A 85 27.71 -12.26 -21.04
N GLY A 86 27.83 -11.08 -21.65
CA GLY A 86 28.81 -10.84 -22.72
C GLY A 86 28.62 -11.61 -24.04
N TRP A 87 27.44 -12.15 -24.34
CA TRP A 87 27.17 -12.79 -25.63
C TRP A 87 25.84 -12.32 -26.22
N LEU A 88 25.88 -11.16 -26.88
CA LEU A 88 24.81 -10.68 -27.75
C LEU A 88 25.41 -10.52 -29.15
N GLN A 89 25.24 -11.53 -30.01
CA GLN A 89 25.11 -11.28 -31.43
C GLN A 89 23.62 -11.33 -31.76
N LYS A 90 23.07 -10.18 -32.16
CA LYS A 90 21.75 -10.09 -32.79
C LYS A 90 21.86 -10.71 -34.20
N PRO A 91 20.85 -11.42 -34.71
CA PRO A 91 20.57 -11.38 -36.14
C PRO A 91 19.57 -10.24 -36.42
N PHE A 92 19.90 -9.54 -37.50
CA PHE A 92 19.05 -8.63 -38.25
C PHE A 92 17.73 -9.30 -38.69
N GLY A 93 16.68 -8.48 -38.79
CA GLY A 93 15.64 -8.56 -39.82
C GLY A 93 14.74 -9.80 -39.87
N GLN A 94 13.48 -9.61 -39.46
CA GLN A 94 12.29 -9.79 -40.29
C GLN A 94 11.12 -9.05 -39.66
#